data_AF-A0A381WXM3-F1
#
_entry.id   AF-A0A381WXM3-F1
#
_cell.length_a   1.000
_cell.length_b   1.000
_cell.length_c   1.000
_cell.angle_alpha   90.00
_cell.angle_beta   90.00
_cell.angle_gamma   90.00
#
_symmetry.space_group_name_H-M   'P 1'
#
loop_
_entity.id
_entity.type
_entity.pdbx_description
1 polymer ?
#
loop_
_entity_poly.entity_id
_entity_poly.type
_entity_poly.pdbx_seq_one_letter_code
_entity_poly.pdbx_strand_id
1 'polypeptide(L)' 'AALPAWANFMAIAHDTLRLKRMNFVRPSGVINFEICSITKDMPTNLCTVESEIFIQGTEPSQVCKVHRRN' A
#
# COMPACT_ATOMS: atom_id res chain seq x y z
N ALA A 1 11.32 16.85 -19.68
CA ALA A 1 11.81 15.78 -18.78
C ALA A 1 12.08 16.38 -17.41
N ALA A 2 11.23 16.09 -16.41
CA ALA A 2 11.36 16.67 -15.06
C ALA A 2 12.18 15.78 -14.09
N LEU A 3 12.19 14.47 -14.33
CA LEU A 3 12.90 13.50 -13.49
C LEU A 3 14.42 13.76 -13.38
N PRO A 4 15.16 14.07 -14.46
CA PRO A 4 16.60 14.34 -14.35
C PRO A 4 16.91 15.60 -13.54
N ALA A 5 16.10 16.65 -13.70
CA ALA A 5 16.24 17.89 -12.95
C ALA A 5 15.99 17.68 -11.45
N TRP A 6 14.94 16.92 -11.12
CA TRP A 6 14.60 16.55 -9.74
C TRP A 6 15.70 15.73 -9.07
N ALA A 7 16.25 14.73 -9.76
CA ALA A 7 17.33 13.90 -9.23
C ALA A 7 18.57 14.73 -8.85
N ASN A 8 18.99 15.65 -9.73
CA ASN A 8 20.14 16.53 -9.47
C ASN A 8 19.88 17.46 -8.27
N PHE A 9 18.69 18.06 -8.19
CA PHE A 9 18.32 18.93 -7.08
C PHE A 9 18.33 18.18 -5.74
N MET A 10 17.67 17.00 -5.69
CA MET A 10 17.57 16.22 -4.45
C MET A 10 18.92 15.72 -3.96
N ALA A 11 19.84 15.38 -4.87
CA ALA A 11 21.21 15.01 -4.51
C ALA A 11 21.96 16.16 -3.83
N ILE A 12 21.94 17.36 -4.44
CA ILE A 12 22.60 18.56 -3.89
C ILE A 12 21.96 18.96 -2.54
N ALA A 13 20.63 18.88 -2.44
CA ALA A 13 19.91 19.20 -1.21
C ALA A 13 20.31 18.28 -0.04
N HIS A 14 20.40 16.97 -0.27
CA HIS A 14 20.82 16.02 0.77
C HIS A 14 22.26 16.23 1.23
N ASP A 15 23.17 16.57 0.30
CA ASP A 15 24.58 16.87 0.61
C ASP A 15 24.70 18.17 1.43
N THR A 16 24.09 19.25 0.94
CA THR A 16 24.16 20.58 1.58
C THR A 16 23.50 20.61 2.95
N LEU A 17 22.32 20.01 3.07
CA LEU A 17 21.55 19.98 4.33
C LEU A 17 22.00 18.86 5.28
N ARG A 18 22.94 18.00 4.85
CA ARG A 18 23.45 16.85 5.61
C ARG A 18 22.32 15.98 6.20
N LEU A 19 21.29 15.74 5.39
CA LEU A 19 20.12 14.98 5.83
C LEU A 19 20.55 13.54 6.18
N LYS A 20 20.19 13.11 7.39
CA LYS A 20 20.49 11.75 7.83
C LYS A 20 19.64 10.74 7.05
N ARG A 21 20.24 9.63 6.66
CA ARG A 21 19.49 8.46 6.20
C ARG A 21 18.75 7.88 7.39
N MET A 22 17.44 8.01 7.36
CA MET A 22 16.55 7.44 8.35
C MET A 22 15.79 6.28 7.75
N ASN A 23 15.56 5.23 8.55
CA ASN A 23 14.67 4.16 8.15
C ASN A 23 13.24 4.70 8.12
N PHE A 24 12.54 4.46 7.01
CA PHE A 24 11.12 4.75 6.93
C PHE A 24 10.36 3.64 7.66
N VAL A 25 9.89 3.94 8.86
CA VAL A 25 9.08 3.02 9.66
C VAL A 25 7.63 3.16 9.21
N ARG A 26 6.95 2.03 8.99
CA ARG A 26 5.52 2.03 8.69
C ARG A 26 4.76 2.67 9.86
N PRO A 27 3.94 3.70 9.62
CA PRO A 27 3.19 4.36 10.68
C PRO A 27 2.12 3.44 11.27
N SER A 28 1.75 3.69 12.52
CA SER A 28 0.62 3.02 13.18
C SER A 28 -0.68 3.30 12.42
N GLY A 29 -1.54 2.30 12.30
CA GLY A 29 -2.79 2.40 11.54
C GLY A 29 -2.66 2.02 10.07
N VAL A 30 -1.48 1.59 9.62
CA VAL A 30 -1.31 0.95 8.31
C VAL A 30 -1.33 -0.56 8.49
N ILE A 31 -2.40 -1.21 8.05
CA ILE A 31 -2.65 -2.64 8.20
C ILE A 31 -2.42 -3.37 6.88
N ASN A 32 -2.01 -4.64 6.97
CA ASN A 32 -2.13 -5.55 5.84
C ASN A 32 -3.49 -6.23 5.96
N PHE A 33 -4.28 -6.20 4.89
CA PHE A 33 -5.60 -6.83 4.83
C PHE A 33 -5.63 -7.79 3.65
N GLU A 34 -6.22 -8.97 3.86
CA GLU A 34 -6.42 -9.96 2.81
C GLU A 34 -7.69 -9.63 2.04
N ILE A 35 -7.58 -9.49 0.73
CA ILE A 35 -8.67 -9.18 -0.19
C ILE A 35 -8.82 -10.26 -1.24
N CYS A 36 -9.99 -10.37 -1.84
CA CYS A 36 -10.19 -11.22 -3.01
C CYS A 36 -9.35 -10.69 -4.19
N SER A 37 -8.52 -11.54 -4.81
CA SER A 37 -7.65 -11.13 -5.91
C SER A 37 -8.39 -10.56 -7.14
N ILE A 38 -9.65 -10.95 -7.33
CA ILE A 38 -10.49 -10.53 -8.45
C ILE A 38 -11.30 -9.27 -8.12
N THR A 39 -12.08 -9.32 -7.03
CA THR A 39 -13.04 -8.26 -6.70
C THR A 39 -12.47 -7.18 -5.81
N LYS A 40 -11.32 -7.43 -5.17
CA LYS A 40 -10.71 -6.57 -4.15
C LYS A 40 -11.59 -6.32 -2.92
N ASP A 41 -12.74 -7.00 -2.85
CA ASP A 41 -13.63 -7.06 -1.70
C ASP A 41 -13.09 -8.00 -0.61
N MET A 42 -13.73 -7.98 0.56
CA MET A 42 -13.46 -8.91 1.64
C MET A 42 -13.65 -10.36 1.14
N PRO A 43 -12.64 -11.24 1.31
CA PRO A 43 -12.66 -12.57 0.73
C PRO A 43 -13.64 -13.48 1.46
N THR A 44 -14.19 -14.45 0.74
CA THR A 44 -14.89 -15.61 1.32
C THR A 44 -13.95 -16.81 1.34
N ASN A 45 -14.31 -17.91 2.02
CA ASN A 45 -13.51 -19.14 2.08
C ASN A 45 -13.20 -19.77 0.71
N LEU A 46 -13.89 -19.35 -0.35
CA LEU A 46 -13.72 -19.84 -1.72
C LEU A 46 -12.89 -18.89 -2.59
N CYS A 47 -12.56 -17.69 -2.09
CA CYS A 47 -11.75 -16.72 -2.82
C CYS A 47 -10.27 -17.08 -2.76
N THR A 48 -9.57 -16.87 -3.88
CA THR A 48 -8.12 -16.66 -3.85
C THR A 48 -7.84 -15.31 -3.20
N VAL A 49 -6.98 -15.28 -2.20
CA VAL A 49 -6.63 -14.08 -1.43
C VAL A 49 -5.34 -13.43 -1.94
N GLU A 50 -5.29 -12.11 -1.85
CA GLU A 50 -4.11 -11.27 -2.07
C GLU A 50 -3.97 -10.32 -0.88
N SER A 51 -2.74 -10.05 -0.43
CA SER A 51 -2.48 -9.14 0.68
C SER A 51 -2.22 -7.71 0.16
N GLU A 52 -3.01 -6.74 0.60
CA GLU A 52 -2.84 -5.33 0.28
C GLU A 52 -2.76 -4.46 1.54
N ILE A 53 -2.21 -3.25 1.41
CA ILE A 53 -1.96 -2.32 2.52
C ILE A 53 -3.08 -1.29 2.57
N PHE A 54 -3.74 -1.16 3.72
CA PHE A 54 -4.81 -0.20 3.95
C PHE A 54 -4.53 0.69 5.16
N ILE A 55 -5.17 1.86 5.19
CA ILE A 55 -5.33 2.63 6.42
C ILE A 55 -6.45 1.96 7.21
N GLN A 56 -6.24 1.74 8.50
CA GLN A 56 -7.24 1.16 9.40
C GLN A 56 -8.56 1.95 9.32
N GLY A 57 -9.66 1.24 9.07
CA GLY A 57 -10.99 1.79 8.83
C GLY A 57 -11.29 2.12 7.36
N THR A 58 -10.33 1.96 6.45
CA THR A 58 -10.53 2.09 4.99
C THR A 58 -10.48 0.76 4.25
N GLU A 59 -10.33 -0.35 4.97
CA GLU A 59 -10.40 -1.68 4.39
C GLU A 59 -11.77 -1.96 3.74
N PRO A 60 -11.82 -2.85 2.72
CA PRO A 60 -13.07 -3.25 2.09
C PRO A 60 -14.06 -3.82 3.10
N SER A 61 -15.24 -3.20 3.18
CA SER A 61 -16.35 -3.66 4.05
C SER A 61 -17.33 -4.60 3.35
N GLN A 62 -17.30 -4.65 2.01
CA GLN A 62 -18.18 -5.49 1.23
C GLN A 62 -17.58 -6.89 1.08
N VAL A 63 -18.41 -7.91 1.26
CA VAL A 63 -18.01 -9.31 1.07
C VAL A 63 -18.15 -9.69 -0.39
N CYS A 64 -17.12 -10.33 -0.93
CA CYS A 64 -17.07 -10.82 -2.30
C CYS A 64 -18.38 -11.54 -2.67
N LYS A 65 -18.99 -11.11 -3.78
CA LYS A 65 -20.24 -11.67 -4.32
C LYS A 65 -20.02 -12.78 -5.35
N VAL A 66 -18.80 -12.89 -5.87
CA VAL A 66 -18.48 -13.78 -7.00
C VAL A 66 -18.22 -15.22 -6.53
N HIS A 67 -17.46 -15.41 -5.46
CA HIS A 67 -17.09 -16.74 -4.98
C HIS A 67 -18.01 -17.19 -3.83
N ARG A 68 -19.24 -17.56 -4.18
CA ARG A 68 -20.23 -18.08 -3.22
C ARG A 68 -20.66 -19.49 -3.63
N ARG A 69 -20.91 -20.34 -2.65
CA ARG A 69 -21.60 -21.62 -2.89
C ARG A 69 -23.08 -21.28 -3.15
N ASN A 70 -23.59 -21.72 -4.29
CA ASN A 70 -24.99 -21.58 -4.68
C ASN A 70 -25.89 -22.44 -3.78
#